data_AF-A0A8R1DYC5-F1
#
_entry.id   AF-A0A8R1DYC5-F1
#
_cell.length_a   1.000
_cell.length_b   1.000
_cell.length_c   1.000
_cell.angle_alpha   90.00
_cell.angle_beta   90.00
_cell.angle_gamma   90.00
#
_symmetry.space_group_name_H-M   'P 1'
#
loop_
_entity.id
_entity.type
_entity.pdbx_description
1 polymer ?
#
loop_
_entity_poly.entity_id
_entity_poly.type
_entity_poly.pdbx_seq_one_letter_code
_entity_poly.pdbx_strand_id
1 'polypeptide(L)'
;MASPSATRNMLHSYGKRSIYVSFAAAVITTVAFNAFYVWPRHNKYEQFFATYDPYTRMKEICAANKGYMHTCPKELAKLYEKKGKAVAEH
;
A
#
# COMPACT_ATOMS: atom_id res chain seq x y z
N MET A 1 8.97 -66.48 -1.94
CA MET A 1 7.78 -65.66 -1.63
C MET A 1 7.85 -64.41 -2.49
N ALA A 2 6.88 -64.19 -3.37
CA ALA A 2 6.85 -62.98 -4.20
C ALA A 2 6.62 -61.75 -3.29
N SER A 3 7.46 -60.72 -3.46
CA SER A 3 7.31 -59.44 -2.77
C SER A 3 5.90 -58.88 -3.02
N PRO A 4 5.19 -58.35 -1.99
CA PRO A 4 3.88 -57.75 -2.20
C PRO A 4 3.98 -56.66 -3.27
N SER A 5 3.16 -56.76 -4.32
CA SER A 5 3.17 -55.83 -5.45
C SER A 5 3.05 -54.38 -4.97
N ALA A 6 4.01 -53.54 -5.34
CA ALA A 6 4.07 -52.10 -5.06
C ALA A 6 2.89 -51.29 -5.65
N THR A 7 1.94 -51.96 -6.31
CA THR A 7 0.80 -51.34 -6.99
C THR A 7 -0.45 -51.17 -6.12
N ARG A 8 -0.52 -51.77 -4.92
CA ARG A 8 -1.67 -51.59 -4.02
C ARG A 8 -1.63 -50.20 -3.37
N ASN A 9 -2.76 -49.49 -3.37
CA ASN A 9 -2.96 -48.15 -2.79
C ASN A 9 -2.17 -46.99 -3.43
N MET A 10 -1.66 -47.14 -4.66
CA MET A 10 -0.93 -46.06 -5.34
C MET A 10 -1.73 -44.76 -5.43
N LEU A 11 -3.00 -44.79 -5.84
CA LEU A 11 -3.80 -43.56 -5.97
C LEU A 11 -3.95 -42.80 -4.65
N HIS A 12 -4.14 -43.53 -3.55
CA HIS A 12 -4.30 -42.94 -2.22
C HIS A 12 -2.98 -42.36 -1.69
N SER A 13 -1.84 -43.01 -1.95
CA SER A 13 -0.53 -42.47 -1.55
C SER A 13 -0.16 -41.22 -2.37
N TYR A 14 -0.42 -41.22 -3.68
CA TYR A 14 -0.27 -40.02 -4.52
C TYR A 14 -1.19 -38.88 -4.07
N GLY A 15 -2.46 -39.18 -3.81
CA GLY A 15 -3.44 -38.18 -3.36
C GLY A 15 -3.07 -37.54 -2.01
N LYS A 16 -2.59 -38.34 -1.05
CA LYS A 16 -2.09 -37.78 0.22
C LYS A 16 -0.89 -36.87 -0.01
N ARG A 17 0.07 -37.29 -0.83
CA ARG A 17 1.25 -36.48 -1.14
C ARG A 17 0.88 -35.18 -1.83
N SER A 18 -0.04 -35.20 -2.79
CA SER A 18 -0.46 -33.98 -3.49
C SER A 18 -1.14 -33.00 -2.54
N ILE A 19 -2.02 -33.47 -1.64
CA ILE A 19 -2.65 -32.61 -0.62
C ILE A 19 -1.60 -31.90 0.24
N TYR A 20 -0.61 -32.64 0.75
CA TYR A 20 0.45 -32.03 1.56
C TYR A 20 1.28 -31.00 0.78
N VAL A 21 1.64 -31.32 -0.47
CA VAL A 21 2.42 -30.41 -1.31
C VAL A 21 1.61 -29.15 -1.64
N SER A 22 0.34 -29.29 -2.02
CA SER A 22 -0.54 -28.16 -2.32
C SER A 22 -0.76 -27.28 -1.10
N PHE A 23 -0.97 -27.87 0.08
CA PHE A 23 -1.11 -27.11 1.32
C PHE A 23 0.16 -26.35 1.68
N ALA A 24 1.32 -27.02 1.61
CA ALA A 24 2.60 -26.37 1.87
C ALA A 24 2.86 -25.21 0.89
N ALA A 25 2.60 -25.43 -0.40
CA ALA A 25 2.71 -24.39 -1.42
C ALA A 25 1.79 -23.20 -1.10
N ALA A 26 0.54 -23.44 -0.73
CA ALA A 26 -0.41 -22.39 -0.37
C ALA A 26 0.10 -21.55 0.82
N VAL A 27 0.55 -22.20 1.90
CA VAL A 27 1.10 -21.50 3.07
C VAL A 27 2.33 -20.67 2.70
N ILE A 28 3.27 -21.24 1.95
CA ILE A 28 4.49 -20.54 1.51
C ILE A 28 4.13 -19.32 0.67
N THR A 29 3.22 -19.45 -0.30
CA THR A 29 2.79 -18.34 -1.15
C THR A 29 2.11 -17.24 -0.33
N THR A 30 1.25 -17.59 0.64
CA THR A 30 0.61 -16.61 1.51
C THR A 30 1.64 -15.85 2.36
N VAL A 31 2.59 -16.55 2.98
CA VAL A 31 3.65 -15.92 3.78
C VAL A 31 4.52 -15.01 2.92
N ALA A 32 4.94 -15.49 1.73
CA ALA A 32 5.74 -14.68 0.81
C ALA A 32 5.00 -13.42 0.36
N PHE A 33 3.72 -13.54 -0.03
CA PHE A 33 2.93 -12.37 -0.40
C PHE A 33 2.81 -11.36 0.74
N ASN A 34 2.57 -11.83 1.96
CA ASN A 34 2.47 -10.93 3.11
C ASN A 34 3.79 -10.20 3.38
N ALA A 35 4.90 -10.95 3.41
CA ALA A 35 6.22 -10.41 3.73
C ALA A 35 6.78 -9.46 2.66
N PHE A 36 6.59 -9.77 1.38
CA PHE A 36 7.20 -9.01 0.28
C PHE A 36 6.28 -7.92 -0.30
N TYR A 37 4.97 -7.99 -0.08
CA TYR A 37 4.03 -7.02 -0.65
C TYR A 37 3.24 -6.26 0.40
N VAL A 38 2.66 -6.96 1.40
CA VAL A 38 1.76 -6.33 2.37
C VAL A 38 2.55 -5.52 3.39
N TRP A 39 3.51 -6.12 4.10
CA TRP A 39 4.29 -5.42 5.12
C TRP A 39 5.08 -4.22 4.58
N PRO A 40 5.78 -4.31 3.43
CA PRO A 40 6.53 -3.16 2.92
C PRO A 40 5.62 -2.00 2.54
N ARG A 41 4.42 -2.28 1.98
CA ARG A 41 3.43 -1.24 1.72
C ARG A 41 2.95 -0.60 3.02
N HIS A 42 2.55 -1.42 3.98
CA HIS A 42 2.02 -0.95 5.26
C HIS A 42 3.04 -0.04 5.96
N ASN A 43 4.29 -0.50 6.08
CA ASN A 43 5.36 0.27 6.72
C ASN A 43 5.64 1.58 5.99
N LYS A 44 5.57 1.61 4.65
CA LYS A 44 5.71 2.86 3.88
C LYS A 44 4.60 3.86 4.18
N TYR A 45 3.36 3.41 4.34
CA TYR A 45 2.27 4.30 4.72
C TYR A 45 2.43 4.78 6.16
N GLU A 46 2.78 3.92 7.09
CA GLU A 46 3.03 4.34 8.47
C GLU A 46 4.17 5.37 8.56
N GLN A 47 5.27 5.14 7.85
CA GLN A 47 6.38 6.10 7.77
C GLN A 47 5.95 7.43 7.15
N PHE A 48 5.13 7.40 6.10
CA PHE A 48 4.59 8.62 5.49
C PHE A 48 3.72 9.39 6.47
N PHE A 49 2.78 8.72 7.14
CA PHE A 49 1.83 9.37 8.05
C PHE A 49 2.41 9.76 9.40
N ALA A 50 3.50 9.13 9.85
CA ALA A 50 4.17 9.46 11.11
C ALA A 50 4.65 10.92 11.17
N THR A 51 4.99 11.51 10.02
CA THR A 51 5.47 12.91 9.91
C THR A 51 4.61 13.77 8.99
N TYR A 52 3.47 13.27 8.53
CA TYR A 52 2.62 13.99 7.59
C TYR A 52 1.85 15.12 8.29
N ASP A 53 2.26 16.37 8.05
CA ASP A 53 1.45 17.54 8.38
C ASP A 53 0.59 17.97 7.17
N PRO A 54 -0.74 17.77 7.23
CA PRO A 54 -1.63 18.11 6.12
C PRO A 54 -1.61 19.61 5.80
N TYR A 55 -1.38 20.49 6.78
CA TYR A 55 -1.43 21.94 6.59
C TYR A 55 -0.20 22.44 5.83
N THR A 56 0.99 21.98 6.21
CA THR A 56 2.23 22.31 5.49
C THR A 56 2.18 21.80 4.06
N ARG A 57 1.71 20.56 3.84
CA ARG A 57 1.58 19.99 2.49
C ARG A 57 0.55 20.74 1.64
N MET A 58 -0.56 21.19 2.23
CA MET A 58 -1.53 22.06 1.56
C MET A 58 -0.91 23.38 1.10
N LYS A 59 -0.11 24.02 1.95
CA LYS A 59 0.60 25.26 1.61
C LYS A 59 1.57 25.04 0.45
N GLU A 60 2.37 23.98 0.50
CA GLU A 60 3.31 23.62 -0.57
C GLU A 60 2.59 23.39 -1.91
N ILE A 61 1.46 22.66 -1.91
CA ILE A 61 0.69 22.40 -3.13
C ILE A 61 0.14 23.71 -3.72
N CYS A 62 -0.41 24.59 -2.88
CA CYS A 62 -0.91 25.88 -3.32
C CYS A 62 0.20 26.83 -3.81
N ALA A 63 1.40 26.72 -3.24
CA ALA A 63 2.56 27.54 -3.62
C ALA A 63 3.21 27.07 -4.93
N ALA A 64 3.44 25.76 -5.07
CA ALA A 64 4.16 25.19 -6.21
C ALA A 64 3.30 25.06 -7.47
N ASN A 65 1.99 24.81 -7.34
CA ASN A 65 1.08 24.64 -8.46
C ASN A 65 -0.17 25.52 -8.29
N LYS A 66 -0.02 26.81 -8.56
CA LYS A 66 -1.12 27.80 -8.63
C LYS A 66 -2.14 27.36 -9.68
N GLY A 67 -3.07 26.50 -9.32
CA GLY A 67 -3.80 25.72 -10.32
C GLY A 67 -4.50 24.53 -9.73
N TYR A 68 -3.72 23.73 -9.01
CA TYR A 68 -4.01 22.34 -8.67
C TYR A 68 -5.26 22.18 -7.81
N MET A 69 -5.47 23.06 -6.82
CA MET A 69 -6.76 23.16 -6.13
C MET A 69 -7.47 24.45 -6.54
N HIS A 70 -8.76 24.33 -6.86
CA HIS A 70 -9.63 25.48 -7.14
C HIS A 70 -9.84 26.37 -5.91
N THR A 71 -9.71 25.79 -4.72
CA THR A 71 -9.85 26.47 -3.42
C THR A 71 -8.55 27.08 -2.89
N CYS A 72 -7.39 26.76 -3.49
CA CYS A 72 -6.15 27.43 -3.14
C CYS A 72 -6.36 28.95 -3.29
N PRO A 73 -5.87 29.77 -2.35
CA PRO A 73 -6.08 31.21 -2.37
C PRO A 73 -5.34 31.83 -3.56
N LYS A 74 -5.97 31.81 -4.74
CA LYS A 74 -5.53 32.53 -5.95
C LYS A 74 -6.08 33.95 -5.96
N GLU A 75 -7.31 34.08 -5.47
CA GLU A 75 -8.10 35.32 -5.50
C GLU A 75 -8.28 35.94 -4.11
N LEU A 76 -7.94 35.23 -3.03
CA LEU A 76 -8.01 35.79 -1.66
C LEU A 76 -7.05 36.98 -1.53
N ALA A 77 -5.82 36.87 -2.05
CA ALA A 77 -4.85 37.96 -2.11
C ALA A 77 -5.38 39.16 -2.92
N LYS A 78 -5.93 38.92 -4.12
CA LYS A 78 -6.55 39.98 -4.95
C LYS A 78 -7.80 40.62 -4.31
N LEU A 79 -8.59 39.86 -3.56
CA LEU A 79 -9.75 40.36 -2.81
C LEU A 79 -9.32 41.17 -1.57
N TYR A 80 -8.21 40.84 -0.94
CA TYR A 80 -7.63 41.60 0.18
C TYR A 80 -6.96 42.90 -0.29
N GLU A 81 -6.28 42.88 -1.44
CA GLU A 81 -5.77 44.10 -2.12
C GLU A 81 -6.93 45.06 -2.46
N LYS A 82 -8.03 44.54 -3.03
CA LYS A 82 -9.24 45.35 -3.31
C LYS A 82 -9.93 45.89 -2.05
N LYS A 83 -9.69 45.30 -0.88
CA LYS A 83 -10.26 45.72 0.41
C LYS A 83 -9.28 46.48 1.30
N GLY A 84 -8.08 46.82 0.80
CA GLY A 84 -7.10 47.65 1.51
C GLY A 84 -6.54 47.05 2.80
N LYS A 85 -6.55 45.71 2.95
CA LYS A 85 -6.03 45.03 4.14
C LYS A 85 -4.74 44.27 3.79
N ALA A 86 -3.67 44.54 4.54
CA ALA A 86 -2.39 43.88 4.36
C ALA A 86 -2.51 42.37 4.65
N VAL A 87 -2.16 41.56 3.66
CA VAL A 87 -2.00 40.11 3.82
C VAL A 87 -0.58 39.88 4.34
N ALA A 88 -0.45 39.18 5.46
CA ALA A 88 0.87 38.79 5.97
C ALA A 88 1.55 37.87 4.95
N GLU A 89 2.66 38.33 4.38
CA GLU A 89 3.53 37.52 3.54
C GLU A 89 4.35 36.55 4.40
N HIS A 90 4.23 35.26 4.12
CA HIS A 90 5.20 34.23 4.46
C HIS A 90 5.36 33.30 3.25
#